data_AF-A0A7K9RFP5-F1
#
_entry.id   AF-A0A7K9RFP5-F1
#
_cell.length_a   1.000
_cell.length_b   1.000
_cell.length_c   1.000
_cell.angle_alpha   90.00
_cell.angle_beta   90.00
_cell.angle_gamma   90.00
#
_symmetry.space_group_name_H-M   'P 1'
#
loop_
_entity.id
_entity.type
_entity.pdbx_description
1 polymer ?
#
loop_
_entity_poly.entity_id
_entity_poly.type
_entity_poly.pdbx_seq_one_letter_code
_entity_poly.pdbx_strand_id
1 'polypeptide(L)'
;QVFQFLNAKCESAFLSKRNPRQINWTVLYRRKHKKGQSEEVQKKRTRRAVKFQRAITGASLAEIMAKRNQKPEVRKAQREQAIRAAKEAKKAKQATKKTAVSAAKAPTKAAPKQKIVKPVKVSAPRVGGKR
;
A
#
# COMPACT_ATOMS: atom_id res chain seq x y z
N GLN A 1 -24.94 38.50 21.67
CA GLN A 1 -23.53 38.21 21.98
C GLN A 1 -23.16 39.03 23.20
N VAL A 2 -22.59 38.42 24.24
CA VAL A 2 -22.22 39.12 25.49
C VAL A 2 -20.75 39.52 25.41
N PHE A 3 -20.43 40.77 25.76
CA PHE A 3 -19.07 41.31 25.77
C PHE A 3 -18.71 41.75 27.19
N GLN A 4 -17.51 41.38 27.65
CA GLN A 4 -16.99 41.82 28.94
C GLN A 4 -16.00 42.96 28.74
N PHE A 5 -16.21 44.07 29.45
CA PHE A 5 -15.30 45.21 29.43
C PHE A 5 -14.65 45.37 30.81
N LEU A 6 -13.34 45.69 30.81
CA LEU A 6 -12.60 45.94 32.04
C LEU A 6 -13.02 47.27 32.70
N ASN A 7 -13.37 48.27 31.88
CA ASN A 7 -13.77 49.60 32.33
C ASN A 7 -14.55 50.34 31.22
N ALA A 8 -15.10 51.51 31.56
CA ALA A 8 -15.87 52.36 30.65
C ALA A 8 -15.09 52.83 29.41
N LYS A 9 -13.75 52.97 29.50
CA LYS A 9 -12.90 53.35 28.34
C LYS A 9 -12.91 52.26 27.28
N CYS A 10 -12.81 51.00 27.69
CA CYS A 10 -12.89 49.85 26.79
C CYS A 10 -14.28 49.73 26.16
N GLU A 11 -15.33 49.90 26.95
CA GLU A 11 -16.72 49.83 26.51
C GLU A 11 -17.06 50.93 25.51
N SER A 12 -16.77 52.20 25.83
CA SER A 12 -17.00 53.34 24.94
C SER A 12 -16.28 53.15 23.60
N ALA A 13 -15.01 52.70 23.61
CA ALA A 13 -14.28 52.44 22.37
C ALA A 13 -14.93 51.34 21.51
N PHE A 14 -15.48 50.30 22.15
CA PHE A 14 -16.19 49.22 21.47
C PHE A 14 -17.52 49.70 20.88
N LEU A 15 -18.33 50.46 21.64
CA LEU A 15 -19.60 51.02 21.18
C LEU A 15 -19.40 52.02 20.04
N SER A 16 -18.33 52.82 20.07
CA SER A 16 -17.90 53.67 18.94
C SER A 16 -17.29 52.87 17.77
N LYS A 17 -17.32 51.54 17.80
CA LYS A 17 -16.84 50.63 16.75
C LYS A 17 -15.36 50.86 16.38
N ARG A 18 -14.53 51.32 17.31
CA ARG A 18 -13.10 51.50 17.06
C ARG A 18 -12.40 50.15 16.98
N ASN A 19 -11.50 49.99 16.01
CA ASN A 19 -10.78 48.73 15.84
C ASN A 19 -9.67 48.60 16.90
N PRO A 20 -9.70 47.60 17.80
CA PRO A 20 -8.66 47.43 18.81
C PRO A 20 -7.27 47.23 18.18
N ARG A 21 -7.16 46.73 16.94
CA ARG A 21 -5.88 46.56 16.21
C ARG A 21 -5.21 47.88 15.80
N GLN A 22 -5.89 49.02 15.97
CA GLN A 22 -5.37 50.37 15.73
C GLN A 22 -5.13 51.15 17.03
N ILE A 23 -5.56 50.63 18.19
CA ILE A 23 -5.38 51.30 19.48
C ILE A 23 -4.10 50.77 20.14
N ASN A 24 -3.09 51.64 20.23
CA ASN A 24 -1.69 51.29 20.53
C ASN A 24 -1.48 50.46 21.81
N TRP A 25 -2.25 50.73 22.87
CA TRP A 25 -2.07 50.10 24.17
C TRP A 25 -2.76 48.73 24.30
N THR A 26 -3.58 48.33 23.32
CA THR A 26 -4.32 47.06 23.41
C THR A 26 -3.43 45.85 23.12
N VAL A 27 -3.78 44.70 23.70
CA VAL A 27 -3.09 43.43 23.44
C VAL A 27 -3.13 43.05 21.95
N LEU A 28 -4.25 43.30 21.27
CA LEU A 28 -4.39 42.99 19.84
C LEU A 28 -3.45 43.84 18.97
N TYR A 29 -3.33 45.13 19.26
CA TYR A 29 -2.36 45.99 18.60
C TYR A 29 -0.93 45.50 18.85
N ARG A 30 -0.57 45.21 20.10
CA ARG A 30 0.78 44.74 20.46
C ARG A 30 1.12 43.42 19.77
N ARG A 31 0.19 42.48 19.67
CA ARG A 31 0.36 41.23 18.90
C ARG A 31 0.55 41.49 17.40
N LYS A 32 -0.26 42.36 16.78
CA LYS A 32 -0.15 42.72 15.35
C LYS A 32 1.21 43.36 15.03
N HIS A 33 1.68 44.24 15.89
CA HIS A 33 2.92 45.01 15.70
C HIS A 33 4.14 44.40 16.39
N LYS A 34 4.04 43.14 16.87
CA LYS A 34 5.12 42.40 17.52
C LYS A 34 5.79 43.18 18.66
N LYS A 35 4.99 43.89 19.46
CA LYS A 35 5.43 44.64 20.64
C LYS A 35 5.35 43.75 21.89
N GLY A 36 6.41 43.77 22.69
CA GLY A 36 6.54 42.98 23.92
C GLY A 36 7.35 41.71 23.72
N GLN A 37 7.71 41.07 24.84
CA GLN A 37 8.37 39.77 24.82
C GLN A 37 7.33 38.70 24.51
N SER A 38 7.49 38.01 23.38
CA SER A 38 6.85 36.71 23.22
C SER A 38 7.69 35.72 24.02
N GLU A 39 7.16 35.22 25.14
CA GLU A 39 7.64 33.96 25.74
C GLU A 39 7.76 32.98 24.59
N GLU A 40 8.99 32.52 24.34
CA GLU A 40 9.40 31.86 23.11
C GLU A 40 8.35 30.86 22.65
N VAL A 41 7.55 31.23 21.66
CA VAL A 41 6.82 30.24 20.88
C VAL A 41 7.90 29.60 20.02
N GLN A 42 8.58 28.61 20.61
CA GLN A 42 9.44 27.69 19.89
C GLN A 42 8.66 27.33 18.63
N LYS A 43 9.20 27.73 17.47
CA LYS A 43 8.68 27.31 16.17
C LYS A 43 8.44 25.82 16.32
N LYS A 44 7.18 25.37 16.21
CA LYS A 44 6.85 23.94 16.32
C LYS A 44 7.68 23.23 15.27
N ARG A 45 8.82 22.69 15.70
CA ARG A 45 9.75 21.94 14.86
C ARG A 45 9.00 20.66 14.57
N THR A 46 8.38 20.58 13.40
CA THR A 46 7.74 19.37 12.89
C THR A 46 8.84 18.33 12.72
N ARG A 47 9.13 17.59 13.79
CA ARG A 47 10.06 16.47 13.73
C ARG A 47 9.48 15.43 12.78
N ARG A 48 10.21 15.09 11.72
CA ARG A 48 9.96 13.89 10.92
C ARG A 48 11.04 12.88 11.25
N ALA A 49 10.66 11.78 11.87
CA ALA A 49 11.55 10.64 12.09
C ALA A 49 11.29 9.61 10.99
N VAL A 50 12.32 9.24 10.24
CA VAL A 50 12.29 8.06 9.37
C VAL A 50 13.35 7.10 9.88
N LYS A 51 12.94 5.89 10.22
CA LYS A 51 13.83 4.82 10.70
C LYS A 51 13.61 3.58 9.86
N PHE A 52 14.64 3.06 9.21
CA PHE A 52 14.68 1.68 8.74
C PHE A 52 16.12 1.19 8.63
N GLN A 53 16.49 0.20 9.43
CA GLN A 53 17.05 -1.09 9.00
C GLN A 53 17.45 -1.83 10.29
N ARG A 54 16.79 -2.95 10.57
CA ARG A 54 17.10 -3.85 11.68
C ARG A 54 17.41 -5.22 11.07
N ALA A 55 18.39 -5.93 11.62
CA ALA A 55 18.57 -7.34 11.29
C ALA A 55 17.33 -8.15 11.72
N ILE A 56 17.07 -9.26 11.03
CA ILE A 56 15.95 -10.15 11.32
C ILE A 56 16.55 -11.50 11.72
N THR A 57 15.96 -12.19 12.69
CA THR A 57 16.39 -13.55 13.06
C THR A 57 16.30 -14.45 11.82
N GLY A 58 17.42 -15.08 11.45
CA GLY A 58 17.52 -15.93 10.25
C GLY A 58 18.09 -15.26 8.99
N ALA A 59 18.38 -13.95 9.03
CA ALA A 59 19.19 -13.29 8.00
C ALA A 59 19.89 -12.05 8.56
N SER A 60 21.22 -12.01 8.46
CA SER A 60 21.99 -10.85 8.91
C SER A 60 21.66 -9.60 8.08
N LEU A 61 21.90 -8.41 8.64
CA LEU A 61 21.68 -7.15 7.92
C LEU A 61 22.51 -7.09 6.62
N ALA A 62 23.72 -7.66 6.64
CA ALA A 62 24.62 -7.73 5.50
C ALA A 62 24.04 -8.58 4.36
N GLU A 63 23.47 -9.75 4.67
CA GLU A 63 22.83 -10.61 3.66
C GLU A 63 21.61 -9.94 3.02
N ILE A 64 20.82 -9.21 3.81
CA ILE A 64 19.65 -8.46 3.32
C ILE A 64 20.08 -7.36 2.36
N MET A 65 21.14 -6.61 2.70
CA MET A 65 21.69 -5.57 1.82
C MET A 65 22.30 -6.16 0.55
N ALA A 66 23.04 -7.27 0.67
CA ALA A 66 23.66 -7.94 -0.45
C ALA A 66 22.61 -8.41 -1.46
N LYS A 67 21.51 -9.06 -1.01
CA LYS A 67 20.40 -9.48 -1.88
C LYS A 67 19.65 -8.29 -2.50
N ARG A 68 19.38 -7.24 -1.71
CA ARG A 68 18.67 -6.04 -2.20
C ARG A 68 19.47 -5.31 -3.27
N ASN A 69 20.78 -5.18 -3.09
CA ASN A 69 21.65 -4.39 -3.96
C ASN A 69 22.15 -5.17 -5.19
N GLN A 70 21.68 -6.40 -5.41
CA GLN A 70 21.99 -7.13 -6.64
C GLN A 70 21.52 -6.35 -7.86
N LYS A 71 22.37 -6.25 -8.88
CA LYS A 71 22.05 -5.56 -10.13
C LYS A 71 20.80 -6.20 -10.77
N PRO A 72 19.93 -5.41 -11.43
CA PRO A 72 18.74 -5.93 -12.09
C PRO A 72 19.02 -7.05 -13.10
N GLU A 73 20.19 -7.04 -13.74
CA GLU A 73 20.62 -8.09 -14.68
C GLU A 73 20.76 -9.45 -14.00
N VAL A 74 21.42 -9.51 -12.83
CA VAL A 74 21.57 -10.73 -12.04
C VAL A 74 20.21 -11.25 -11.58
N ARG A 75 19.31 -10.34 -11.17
CA ARG A 75 17.93 -10.69 -10.79
C ARG A 75 17.12 -11.23 -11.98
N LYS A 76 17.28 -10.66 -13.18
CA LYS A 76 16.61 -11.13 -14.40
C LYS A 76 17.12 -12.51 -14.80
N ALA A 77 18.43 -12.75 -14.78
CA ALA A 77 19.02 -14.04 -15.10
C ALA A 77 18.51 -15.16 -14.18
N GLN A 78 18.51 -14.93 -12.86
CA GLN A 78 17.96 -15.90 -11.89
C GLN A 78 16.47 -16.16 -12.13
N ARG A 79 15.70 -15.12 -12.46
CA ARG A 79 14.26 -15.24 -12.78
C ARG A 79 14.04 -16.09 -14.03
N GLU A 80 14.81 -15.84 -15.09
CA GLU A 80 14.70 -16.58 -16.35
C GLU A 80 15.09 -18.04 -16.17
N GLN A 81 16.15 -18.31 -15.42
CA GLN A 81 16.56 -19.66 -15.06
C GLN A 81 15.47 -20.40 -14.27
N ALA A 82 14.87 -19.75 -13.26
CA ALA A 82 13.77 -20.32 -12.49
C ALA A 82 12.53 -20.60 -13.35
N ILE A 83 12.19 -19.70 -14.28
CA ILE A 83 11.09 -19.90 -15.24
C ILE A 83 11.37 -21.08 -16.16
N ARG A 84 12.61 -21.21 -16.65
CA ARG A 84 13.01 -22.33 -17.50
C ARG A 84 12.90 -23.65 -16.76
N ALA A 85 13.47 -23.74 -15.56
CA ALA A 85 13.38 -24.92 -14.71
C ALA A 85 11.91 -25.30 -14.40
N ALA A 86 11.06 -24.32 -14.11
CA ALA A 86 9.63 -24.55 -13.88
C ALA A 86 8.90 -25.07 -15.14
N LYS A 87 9.22 -24.53 -16.31
CA LYS A 87 8.67 -25.00 -17.60
C LYS A 87 9.12 -26.43 -17.91
N GLU A 88 10.38 -26.75 -17.69
CA GLU A 88 10.93 -28.10 -17.88
C GLU A 88 10.30 -29.10 -16.90
N ALA A 89 10.20 -28.75 -15.61
CA ALA A 89 9.51 -29.56 -14.61
C ALA A 89 8.03 -29.79 -14.96
N LYS A 90 7.34 -28.77 -15.51
CA LYS A 90 5.95 -28.92 -15.98
C LYS A 90 5.85 -29.86 -17.18
N LYS A 91 6.76 -29.76 -18.14
CA LYS A 91 6.82 -30.68 -19.30
C LYS A 91 7.08 -32.12 -18.85
N ALA A 92 8.03 -32.33 -17.94
CA ALA A 92 8.31 -33.65 -17.36
C ALA A 92 7.07 -34.22 -16.64
N LYS A 93 6.40 -33.42 -15.80
CA LYS A 93 5.14 -33.81 -15.14
C LYS A 93 4.00 -34.10 -16.11
N GLN A 94 3.95 -33.43 -17.26
CA GLN A 94 2.97 -33.73 -18.31
C GLN A 94 3.31 -34.99 -19.08
N ALA A 95 4.60 -35.23 -19.35
CA ALA A 95 5.07 -36.46 -19.99
C ALA A 95 4.73 -37.66 -19.10
N THR A 96 5.09 -37.65 -17.81
CA THR A 96 4.76 -38.74 -16.88
C THR A 96 3.27 -38.98 -16.75
N LYS A 97 2.44 -37.93 -16.75
CA LYS A 97 0.97 -38.07 -16.80
C LYS A 97 0.48 -38.74 -18.09
N LYS A 98 1.06 -38.42 -19.25
CA LYS A 98 0.70 -39.06 -20.52
C LYS A 98 1.15 -40.53 -20.55
N THR A 99 2.34 -40.85 -20.05
CA THR A 99 2.85 -42.23 -19.97
C THR A 99 2.04 -43.08 -18.99
N ALA A 100 1.56 -42.50 -17.88
CA ALA A 100 0.67 -43.18 -16.93
C ALA A 100 -0.73 -43.47 -17.54
N VAL A 101 -1.26 -42.56 -18.37
CA VAL A 101 -2.54 -42.78 -19.08
C VAL A 101 -2.39 -43.81 -20.21
N SER A 102 -1.23 -43.89 -20.87
CA SER A 102 -0.96 -44.93 -21.88
C SER A 102 -0.65 -46.29 -21.27
N ALA A 103 -0.02 -46.35 -20.09
CA ALA A 103 0.21 -47.60 -19.36
C ALA A 103 -1.09 -48.19 -18.76
N ALA A 104 -2.11 -47.36 -18.54
CA ALA A 104 -3.45 -47.82 -18.19
C ALA A 104 -4.30 -48.30 -19.39
N LYS A 105 -3.77 -48.24 -20.63
CA LYS A 105 -4.38 -48.79 -21.84
C LYS A 105 -3.51 -49.92 -22.43
N ALA A 106 -3.25 -50.96 -21.65
CA ALA A 106 -2.90 -52.25 -22.23
C ALA A 106 -4.16 -52.86 -22.91
N PRO A 107 -4.03 -53.49 -24.10
CA PRO A 107 -5.18 -53.88 -24.90
C PRO A 107 -5.74 -55.22 -24.40
N THR A 108 -6.68 -55.19 -23.47
CA THR A 108 -7.57 -56.35 -23.27
C THR A 108 -8.54 -56.41 -24.45
N LYS A 109 -8.30 -57.34 -25.38
CA LYS A 109 -9.28 -57.77 -26.39
C LYS A 109 -10.55 -58.26 -25.68
N ALA A 110 -11.67 -57.55 -25.81
CA ALA A 110 -13.01 -58.10 -25.63
C ALA A 110 -14.08 -57.23 -26.30
N ALA A 111 -14.67 -57.79 -27.35
CA ALA A 111 -16.02 -57.61 -27.92
C ALA A 111 -16.60 -56.18 -28.19
N PRO A 112 -17.13 -55.91 -29.40
CA PRO A 112 -17.88 -54.69 -29.68
C PRO A 112 -19.28 -54.82 -29.10
N LYS A 113 -19.59 -54.06 -28.04
CA LYS A 113 -20.97 -53.89 -27.56
C LYS A 113 -21.50 -52.50 -27.88
N GLN A 114 -22.75 -52.52 -28.29
CA GLN A 114 -23.49 -51.52 -29.04
C GLN A 114 -23.74 -50.20 -28.30
N LYS A 115 -23.95 -49.17 -29.15
CA LYS A 115 -24.71 -47.93 -28.97
C LYS A 115 -25.54 -47.84 -27.67
N ILE A 116 -25.33 -46.76 -26.91
CA ILE A 116 -26.40 -45.95 -26.31
C ILE A 116 -25.93 -44.49 -26.31
N VAL A 117 -26.64 -43.67 -27.08
CA VAL A 117 -26.56 -42.21 -27.04
C VAL A 117 -27.24 -41.75 -25.76
N LYS A 118 -26.54 -41.00 -24.90
CA LYS A 118 -27.17 -40.21 -23.84
C LYS A 118 -26.83 -38.73 -24.02
N PRO A 119 -27.82 -37.84 -23.83
CA PRO A 119 -27.83 -36.50 -24.41
C PRO A 119 -26.89 -35.53 -23.70
N VAL A 120 -26.33 -34.63 -24.51
CA VAL A 120 -25.49 -33.49 -24.13
C VAL A 120 -26.30 -32.54 -23.22
N LYS A 121 -25.88 -32.40 -21.95
CA LYS A 121 -26.28 -31.25 -21.13
C LYS A 121 -25.42 -30.06 -21.56
N VAL A 122 -26.04 -29.12 -22.26
CA VAL A 122 -25.48 -27.81 -22.58
C VAL A 122 -25.21 -27.06 -21.27
N SER A 123 -23.95 -26.74 -20.99
CA SER A 123 -23.59 -25.83 -19.90
C SER A 123 -23.88 -24.39 -20.32
N ALA A 124 -24.70 -23.69 -19.54
CA ALA A 124 -25.03 -22.28 -19.74
C ALA A 124 -23.78 -21.37 -19.76
N PRO A 125 -23.78 -20.27 -20.53
CA PRO A 125 -22.66 -19.34 -20.59
C PRO A 125 -22.50 -18.60 -19.25
N ARG A 126 -21.32 -18.70 -18.66
CA ARG A 126 -20.97 -18.03 -17.41
C ARG A 126 -20.72 -16.54 -17.72
N VAL A 127 -21.71 -15.71 -17.41
CA VAL A 127 -21.67 -14.25 -17.49
C VAL A 127 -20.44 -13.72 -16.75
N GLY A 128 -19.66 -12.89 -17.44
CA GLY A 128 -18.48 -12.23 -16.93
C GLY A 128 -18.82 -11.34 -15.73
N GLY A 129 -18.16 -11.61 -14.61
CA GLY A 129 -18.19 -10.77 -13.42
C GLY A 129 -16.85 -10.06 -13.24
N LYS A 130 -16.95 -8.75 -12.98
CA LYS A 130 -15.92 -7.78 -12.56
C LYS A 130 -15.19 -7.03 -13.66
N ARG A 131 -15.78 -5.88 -14.03
CA ARG A 131 -15.13 -4.59 -13.82
C ARG A 131 -16.01 -3.77 -12.89
#